data_AF-A0A357C494-F1
#
_entry.id   AF-A0A357C494-F1
#
_cell.length_a   1.000
_cell.length_b   1.000
_cell.length_c   1.000
_cell.angle_alpha   90.00
_cell.angle_beta   90.00
_cell.angle_gamma   90.00
#
_symmetry.space_group_name_H-M   'P 1'
#
loop_
_entity.id
_entity.type
_entity.pdbx_description
1 polymer ?
#
loop_
_entity_poly.entity_id
_entity_poly.type
_entity_poly.pdbx_seq_one_letter_code
_entity_poly.pdbx_strand_id
1 'polypeptide(L)' 'MQSSHSFIAVTIDKSHIYKRESSKVDTHTLNLARLITQEIALMNDTRNPRQAFERQNKRLKDAFVERH' A
#
# COMPACT_ATOMS: atom_id res chain seq x y z
N MET A 1 28.29 -10.60 -11.20
CA MET A 1 26.97 -10.90 -10.62
C MET A 1 26.02 -9.79 -11.06
N GLN A 2 25.06 -10.07 -11.96
CA GLN A 2 24.01 -9.10 -12.28
C GLN A 2 23.04 -9.06 -11.10
N SER A 3 22.85 -7.89 -10.49
CA SER A 3 21.81 -7.67 -9.50
C SER A 3 20.45 -7.71 -10.20
N SER A 4 19.70 -8.81 -10.07
CA SER A 4 18.31 -8.88 -10.51
C SER A 4 17.50 -7.88 -9.70
N HIS A 5 17.10 -6.77 -10.35
CA HIS A 5 16.17 -5.83 -9.75
C HIS A 5 14.77 -6.40 -9.87
N SER A 6 14.13 -6.70 -8.75
CA SER A 6 12.72 -7.07 -8.71
C SER A 6 11.88 -5.80 -8.71
N PHE A 7 10.99 -5.67 -9.68
CA PHE A 7 10.03 -4.55 -9.77
C PHE A 7 8.68 -4.96 -9.20
N ILE A 8 8.00 -3.99 -8.58
CA ILE A 8 6.65 -4.15 -8.01
C ILE A 8 5.68 -3.36 -8.89
N ALA A 9 4.69 -4.02 -9.47
CA ALA A 9 3.67 -3.37 -10.28
C ALA A 9 2.44 -3.05 -9.43
N VAL A 10 2.15 -1.76 -9.23
CA VAL A 10 0.95 -1.30 -8.52
C VAL A 10 -0.08 -0.81 -9.54
N THR A 11 -1.29 -1.37 -9.51
CA THR A 11 -2.40 -0.90 -10.36
C THR A 11 -3.32 0.03 -9.59
N ILE A 12 -3.62 1.19 -10.17
CA ILE A 12 -4.52 2.19 -9.59
C ILE A 12 -5.87 2.11 -10.29
N ASP A 13 -6.96 2.15 -9.51
CA ASP A 13 -8.32 2.21 -10.04
C ASP A 13 -8.50 3.48 -10.90
N LYS A 14 -9.04 3.32 -12.10
CA LYS A 14 -9.32 4.43 -13.04
C LYS A 14 -10.79 4.88 -13.01
N SER A 15 -11.59 4.34 -12.09
CA SER A 15 -13.00 4.69 -11.94
C SER A 15 -13.18 6.19 -11.65
N HIS A 16 -14.36 6.70 -12.00
CA HIS A 16 -14.75 8.08 -11.75
C HIS A 16 -14.82 8.40 -10.24
N ILE A 17 -15.16 7.40 -9.41
CA ILE A 17 -15.20 7.51 -7.95
C ILE A 17 -13.79 7.75 -7.43
N TYR A 18 -12.83 6.94 -7.85
CA TYR A 18 -11.44 7.10 -7.44
C TYR A 18 -10.88 8.45 -7.87
N LYS A 19 -11.11 8.88 -9.12
CA LYS A 19 -10.68 10.21 -9.61
C LYS A 19 -11.21 11.35 -8.76
N ARG A 20 -12.46 11.26 -8.31
CA ARG A 20 -13.07 12.28 -7.46
C ARG A 20 -12.43 12.29 -6.07
N GLU A 21 -12.29 11.13 -5.44
CA GLU A 21 -11.72 11.05 -4.09
C GLU A 21 -10.21 11.32 -4.06
N SER A 22 -9.48 11.02 -5.13
CA SER A 22 -8.05 11.32 -5.27
C SER A 22 -7.75 12.81 -5.40
N SER A 23 -8.76 13.67 -5.59
CA SER A 23 -8.58 15.13 -5.55
C SER A 23 -8.19 15.63 -4.15
N LYS A 24 -8.49 14.85 -3.10
CA LYS A 24 -8.06 15.11 -1.74
C LYS A 24 -6.69 14.46 -1.52
N VAL A 25 -5.68 15.28 -1.27
CA VAL A 25 -4.28 14.83 -1.13
C VAL A 25 -4.13 13.75 -0.04
N ASP A 26 -4.78 13.91 1.11
CA ASP A 26 -4.67 12.94 2.20
C ASP A 26 -5.29 11.59 1.83
N THR A 27 -6.47 11.61 1.20
CA THR A 27 -7.15 10.40 0.71
C THR A 27 -6.32 9.69 -0.36
N HIS A 28 -5.73 10.45 -1.28
CA HIS A 28 -4.89 9.90 -2.33
C HIS A 28 -3.62 9.26 -1.76
N THR A 29 -2.96 9.96 -0.84
CA THR A 29 -1.75 9.51 -0.13
C THR A 29 -2.02 8.22 0.62
N LEU A 30 -3.13 8.16 1.38
CA LEU A 30 -3.52 6.95 2.12
C LEU A 30 -3.81 5.78 1.17
N ASN A 31 -4.47 6.02 0.04
CA ASN A 31 -4.74 4.95 -0.92
C ASN A 31 -3.46 4.43 -1.58
N LEU A 32 -2.52 5.30 -1.95
CA LEU A 32 -1.23 4.88 -2.50
C LEU A 32 -0.42 4.09 -1.47
N ALA A 33 -0.36 4.57 -0.23
CA ALA A 33 0.30 3.86 0.87
C ALA A 33 -0.27 2.44 1.01
N ARG A 34 -1.61 2.32 1.06
CA ARG A 34 -2.32 1.04 1.14
C ARG A 34 -1.95 0.09 -0.02
N LEU A 35 -1.95 0.56 -1.26
CA LEU A 35 -1.65 -0.26 -2.44
C LEU A 35 -0.19 -0.76 -2.42
N ILE A 36 0.76 0.14 -2.18
CA ILE A 36 2.20 -0.22 -2.12
C ILE A 36 2.43 -1.31 -1.09
N THR A 37 1.74 -1.22 0.05
CA THR A 37 1.96 -2.20 1.09
C THR A 37 1.18 -3.48 1.00
N GLN A 38 0.07 -3.51 0.25
CA GLN A 38 -0.50 -4.77 -0.19
C GLN A 38 0.49 -5.54 -1.07
N GLU A 39 1.16 -4.86 -1.99
CA GLU A 39 2.17 -5.50 -2.85
C GLU A 39 3.40 -5.98 -2.07
N ILE A 40 3.95 -5.16 -1.17
CA ILE A 40 5.09 -5.57 -0.31
C ILE A 40 4.70 -6.75 0.60
N ALA A 41 3.46 -6.77 1.11
CA ALA A 41 2.95 -7.86 1.92
C ALA A 41 2.85 -9.17 1.11
N LEU A 42 2.35 -9.09 -0.12
CA LEU A 42 2.27 -10.20 -1.07
C LEU A 42 3.65 -10.75 -1.45
N MET A 43 4.66 -9.90 -1.57
CA MET A 43 6.03 -10.31 -1.88
C MET A 43 6.73 -11.04 -0.74
N ASN A 44 6.43 -10.70 0.52
CA ASN A 44 7.10 -11.29 1.68
C ASN A 44 6.50 -12.62 2.15
N ASP A 45 5.18 -12.83 1.97
CA ASP A 45 4.52 -14.07 2.39
C ASP A 45 3.25 -14.34 1.55
N THR A 46 3.42 -15.05 0.44
CA THR A 46 2.35 -15.37 -0.54
C THR A 46 1.26 -16.28 0.03
N ARG A 47 1.50 -16.95 1.18
CA ARG A 47 0.59 -17.94 1.75
C ARG A 47 -0.60 -17.32 2.50
N ASN A 48 -0.46 -16.10 3.04
CA ASN A 48 -1.60 -15.42 3.67
C ASN A 48 -1.55 -13.88 3.50
N PRO A 49 -1.89 -13.38 2.29
CA PRO A 49 -1.82 -11.96 1.94
C PRO A 49 -2.62 -11.06 2.87
N ARG A 50 -3.79 -11.55 3.33
CA ARG A 50 -4.68 -10.80 4.22
C ARG A 50 -4.02 -10.54 5.57
N GLN A 51 -3.33 -11.53 6.13
CA GLN A 51 -2.66 -11.40 7.42
C GLN A 51 -1.40 -10.52 7.34
N ALA A 52 -0.70 -10.54 6.21
CA ALA A 52 0.43 -9.65 5.95
C ALA A 52 -0.04 -8.18 5.79
N PHE A 53 -1.14 -7.94 5.07
CA PHE A 53 -1.79 -6.64 4.97
C PHE A 53 -2.21 -6.09 6.33
N GLU A 54 -2.92 -6.88 7.16
CA GLU A 54 -3.38 -6.42 8.49
C GLU A 54 -2.21 -6.04 9.42
N ARG A 55 -1.13 -6.83 9.44
CA ARG A 55 0.08 -6.53 10.21
C ARG A 55 0.72 -5.22 9.77
N GLN A 56 0.76 -4.99 8.47
CA GLN A 56 1.36 -3.82 7.90
C GLN A 56 0.47 -2.58 8.10
N ASN A 57 -0.85 -2.69 7.93
CA ASN A 57 -1.82 -1.65 8.22
C ASN A 57 -1.75 -1.20 9.69
N LYS A 58 -1.60 -2.15 10.62
CA LYS A 58 -1.35 -1.86 12.03
C LYS A 58 -0.08 -1.02 12.23
N ARG A 59 1.06 -1.43 11.66
CA ARG A 59 2.32 -0.67 11.73
C ARG A 59 2.20 0.73 11.15
N LEU A 60 1.46 0.86 10.04
CA LEU A 60 1.24 2.16 9.41
C LEU A 60 0.44 3.08 10.35
N LYS A 61 -0.66 2.58 10.91
CA LYS A 61 -1.45 3.32 11.91
C LYS A 61 -0.61 3.71 13.12
N ASP A 62 0.16 2.78 13.67
CA ASP A 62 1.03 3.03 14.82
C ASP A 62 2.06 4.16 14.51
N ALA A 63 2.69 4.13 13.32
CA ALA A 63 3.64 5.16 12.89
C ALA A 63 3.01 6.55 12.65
N PHE A 64 1.72 6.62 12.34
CA PHE A 64 0.99 7.87 12.14
C PHE A 64 0.32 8.40 13.43
N VAL A 65 0.15 7.57 14.46
CA VAL A 65 -0.40 7.99 15.76
C VAL A 65 0.67 8.67 16.64
N GLU A 66 1.96 8.40 16.43
CA GLU A 66 3.07 8.92 17.24
C GLU A 66 3.52 10.36 16.87
N ARG A 67 2.58 11.19 16.40
CA ARG A 67 2.78 12.65 16.26
C ARG A 67 1.67 13.42 16.96
N HIS A 68 1.68 13.41 18.29
CA HIS A 68 1.02 14.41 19.13
C HIS A 68 1.85 14.68 20.38
#